data_AF-A0A3N6GF96-F1
#
_entry.id   AF-A0A3N6GF96-F1
#
_cell.length_a   1.000
_cell.length_b   1.000
_cell.length_c   1.000
_cell.angle_alpha   90.00
_cell.angle_beta   90.00
_cell.angle_gamma   90.00
#
_symmetry.space_group_name_H-M   'P 1'
#
loop_
_entity.id
_entity.type
_entity.pdbx_description
1 polymer ?
#
loop_
_entity_poly.entity_id
_entity_poly.type
_entity_poly.pdbx_seq_one_letter_code
_entity_poly.pdbx_strand_id
1 'polypeptide(L)'
;MTDDVRNIVLGVIAAGISASLGWLTRSHLWRRRLRRKQAFLGLPGNSECLLVVNRDPGTDGAVHRNDVFALLELSALVKDCSAHAQIVSHDGARQGFGERTEFCVGGPGSNRRMAAHLQSLLPGVKINVDPEPGPDRSAFQVGSERYRLEAGSAEYVLLARLTGGQDARPVFLFCGQRAITNQAASRYLARHHERLMRKYRNSSFVLLLKVVNSQAYGPDVVELVGDVTRTAQAPLPTPVPTSHRAAG
;
A
#
# COMPACT_ATOMS: atom_id res chain seq x y z
N MET A 1 -9.32 -63.92 17.08
CA MET A 1 -10.50 -63.10 16.71
C MET A 1 -10.63 -61.84 17.58
N THR A 2 -10.45 -61.90 18.90
CA THR A 2 -10.52 -60.71 19.80
C THR A 2 -9.33 -59.75 19.65
N ASP A 3 -8.12 -60.26 19.40
CA ASP A 3 -6.92 -59.42 19.22
C ASP A 3 -6.95 -58.62 17.90
N ASP A 4 -7.51 -59.18 16.83
CA ASP A 4 -7.66 -58.50 15.54
C ASP A 4 -8.64 -57.33 15.64
N VAL A 5 -9.78 -57.54 16.31
CA VAL A 5 -10.78 -56.49 16.58
C VAL A 5 -10.16 -55.39 17.46
N ARG A 6 -9.38 -55.75 18.48
CA ARG A 6 -8.68 -54.77 19.33
C ARG A 6 -7.70 -53.92 18.53
N ASN A 7 -6.90 -54.54 17.65
CA ASN A 7 -5.94 -53.82 16.82
C ASN A 7 -6.62 -52.88 15.81
N ILE A 8 -7.74 -53.31 15.22
CA ILE A 8 -8.56 -52.46 14.34
C ILE A 8 -9.13 -51.26 15.11
N VAL A 9 -9.70 -51.49 16.31
CA VAL A 9 -10.26 -50.42 17.15
C VAL A 9 -9.16 -49.42 17.55
N LEU A 10 -8.00 -49.90 17.99
CA LEU A 10 -6.85 -49.04 18.31
C LEU A 10 -6.38 -48.24 17.09
N GLY A 11 -6.34 -48.86 15.91
CA GLY A 11 -6.02 -48.18 14.66
C GLY A 11 -7.00 -47.05 14.31
N VAL A 12 -8.31 -47.29 14.46
CA VAL A 12 -9.35 -46.29 14.22
C VAL A 12 -9.25 -45.14 15.23
N ILE A 13 -9.04 -45.43 16.50
CA ILE A 13 -8.86 -44.40 17.54
C ILE A 13 -7.62 -43.56 17.24
N ALA A 14 -6.48 -44.20 16.92
CA ALA A 14 -5.25 -43.50 16.58
C ALA A 14 -5.41 -42.61 15.33
N ALA A 15 -6.10 -43.10 14.30
CA ALA A 15 -6.42 -42.34 13.10
C ALA A 15 -7.33 -41.14 13.42
N GLY A 16 -8.36 -41.34 14.26
CA GLY A 16 -9.25 -40.28 14.72
C GLY A 16 -8.50 -39.18 15.47
N ILE A 17 -7.67 -39.54 16.44
CA ILE A 17 -6.84 -38.59 17.21
C ILE A 17 -5.89 -37.84 16.26
N SER A 18 -5.22 -38.53 15.35
CA SER A 18 -4.28 -37.93 14.41
C SER A 18 -4.98 -36.95 13.46
N ALA A 19 -6.16 -37.30 12.95
CA ALA A 19 -6.97 -36.43 12.10
C ALA A 19 -7.45 -35.19 12.87
N SER A 20 -7.96 -35.36 14.09
CA SER A 20 -8.38 -34.24 14.94
C SER A 20 -7.22 -33.30 15.27
N LEU A 21 -6.05 -33.84 15.63
CA LEU A 21 -4.87 -33.04 15.92
C LEU A 21 -4.36 -32.30 14.67
N GLY A 22 -4.36 -32.97 13.51
CA GLY A 22 -4.05 -32.35 12.22
C GLY A 22 -4.99 -31.20 11.86
N TRP A 23 -6.30 -31.38 12.09
CA TRP A 23 -7.30 -30.33 11.86
C TRP A 23 -7.12 -29.15 12.80
N LEU A 24 -6.93 -29.41 14.11
CA LEU A 24 -6.75 -28.37 15.12
C LEU A 24 -5.48 -27.54 14.87
N THR A 25 -4.36 -28.21 14.59
CA THR A 25 -3.09 -27.54 14.29
C THR A 25 -3.20 -26.69 13.02
N ARG A 26 -3.73 -27.24 11.93
CA ARG A 26 -3.96 -26.49 10.67
C ARG A 26 -4.88 -25.29 10.90
N SER A 27 -6.00 -25.49 11.59
CA SER A 27 -6.99 -24.45 11.87
C SER A 27 -6.41 -23.34 12.74
N HIS A 28 -5.60 -23.68 13.74
CA HIS A 28 -4.94 -22.72 14.61
C HIS A 28 -3.88 -21.90 13.87
N LEU A 29 -3.05 -22.55 13.04
CA LEU A 29 -2.05 -21.87 12.21
C LEU A 29 -2.70 -20.93 11.19
N TRP A 30 -3.77 -21.38 10.54
CA TRP A 30 -4.52 -20.56 9.60
C TRP A 30 -5.12 -19.32 10.27
N ARG A 31 -5.79 -19.48 11.42
CA ARG A 31 -6.33 -18.37 12.20
C ARG A 31 -5.23 -17.40 12.66
N ARG A 32 -4.06 -17.91 13.05
CA ARG A 32 -2.92 -17.06 13.44
C ARG A 32 -2.37 -16.26 12.25
N ARG A 33 -2.28 -16.87 11.07
CA ARG A 33 -1.82 -16.19 9.84
C ARG A 33 -2.83 -15.12 9.41
N LEU A 34 -4.13 -15.42 9.47
CA LEU A 34 -5.21 -14.47 9.19
C LEU A 34 -5.15 -13.27 10.14
N ARG A 35 -5.11 -13.49 11.46
CA ARG A 35 -5.04 -12.40 12.45
C ARG A 35 -3.83 -11.50 12.24
N ARG A 36 -2.69 -12.05 11.85
CA ARG A 36 -1.49 -11.27 11.54
C ARG A 36 -1.67 -10.41 10.28
N LYS A 37 -2.27 -10.97 9.22
CA LYS A 37 -2.61 -10.23 7.99
C LYS A 37 -3.60 -9.10 8.29
N GLN A 38 -4.66 -9.40 9.04
CA GLN A 38 -5.66 -8.43 9.49
C GLN A 38 -5.03 -7.31 10.32
N ALA A 39 -4.14 -7.61 11.26
CA ALA A 39 -3.45 -6.60 12.06
C ALA A 39 -2.53 -5.71 11.21
N PHE A 40 -1.77 -6.31 10.29
CA PHE A 40 -0.88 -5.57 9.38
C PHE A 40 -1.65 -4.60 8.49
N LEU A 41 -2.73 -5.08 7.86
CA LEU A 41 -3.58 -4.28 6.98
C LEU A 41 -4.54 -3.37 7.75
N GLY A 42 -4.70 -3.55 9.06
CA GLY A 42 -5.71 -2.85 9.85
C GLY A 42 -7.15 -3.28 9.56
N LEU A 43 -7.36 -4.49 9.06
CA LEU A 43 -8.65 -5.02 8.60
C LEU A 43 -9.12 -6.18 9.49
N PRO A 44 -9.65 -5.94 10.71
CA PRO A 44 -10.22 -7.02 11.49
C PRO A 44 -11.46 -7.59 10.80
N GLY A 45 -11.82 -8.82 11.15
CA GLY A 45 -12.97 -9.48 10.55
C GLY A 45 -14.23 -8.62 10.63
N ASN A 46 -14.96 -8.56 9.52
CA ASN A 46 -16.18 -7.78 9.30
C ASN A 46 -16.02 -6.25 9.39
N SER A 47 -14.79 -5.71 9.41
CA SER A 47 -14.59 -4.26 9.35
C SER A 47 -14.86 -3.68 7.96
N GLU A 48 -15.16 -2.39 7.91
CA GLU A 48 -15.16 -1.60 6.67
C GLU A 48 -13.83 -0.87 6.47
N CYS A 49 -13.40 -0.74 5.21
CA CYS A 49 -12.27 0.08 4.80
C CYS A 49 -12.63 0.95 3.60
N LEU A 50 -11.88 2.03 3.40
CA LEU A 50 -12.07 2.95 2.29
C LEU A 50 -11.06 2.67 1.18
N LEU A 51 -11.53 2.53 -0.05
CA LEU A 51 -10.70 2.57 -1.25
C LEU A 51 -10.89 3.95 -1.89
N VAL A 52 -9.92 4.84 -1.70
CA VAL A 52 -9.97 6.21 -2.19
C VAL A 52 -9.26 6.30 -3.54
N VAL A 53 -9.96 6.76 -4.57
CA VAL A 53 -9.42 6.86 -5.94
C VAL A 53 -9.48 8.26 -6.53
N ASN A 54 -8.66 8.46 -7.56
CA ASN A 54 -8.73 9.60 -8.46
C ASN A 54 -10.11 9.69 -9.15
N ARG A 55 -10.52 10.92 -9.46
CA ARG A 55 -11.57 11.21 -10.44
C ARG A 55 -10.90 11.97 -11.59
N ASP A 56 -11.05 11.49 -12.82
CA ASP A 56 -10.48 12.16 -14.00
C ASP A 56 -11.20 13.51 -14.21
N PRO A 57 -10.51 14.66 -14.26
CA PRO A 57 -11.15 15.97 -14.43
C PRO A 57 -11.82 16.18 -15.80
N GLY A 58 -11.50 15.34 -16.81
CA GLY A 58 -12.01 15.50 -18.18
C GLY A 58 -13.29 14.75 -18.52
N THR A 59 -13.67 13.75 -17.72
CA THR A 59 -14.90 12.96 -17.94
C THR A 59 -15.53 12.65 -16.59
N ASP A 60 -16.81 13.00 -16.45
CA ASP A 60 -17.51 13.01 -15.18
C ASP A 60 -17.47 11.62 -14.49
N GLY A 61 -16.56 11.44 -13.53
CA GLY A 61 -16.46 10.21 -12.74
C GLY A 61 -15.57 9.10 -13.31
N ALA A 62 -14.85 9.31 -14.41
CA ALA A 62 -14.03 8.24 -14.97
C ALA A 62 -12.81 7.93 -14.10
N VAL A 63 -12.52 6.63 -13.96
CA VAL A 63 -11.33 6.10 -13.28
C VAL A 63 -10.43 5.49 -14.35
N HIS A 64 -9.13 5.82 -14.32
CA HIS A 64 -8.17 5.27 -15.27
C HIS A 64 -8.17 3.72 -15.20
N ARG A 65 -8.10 3.04 -16.35
CA ARG A 65 -8.12 1.56 -16.43
C ARG A 65 -7.17 0.88 -15.43
N ASN A 66 -5.95 1.41 -15.31
CA ASN A 66 -4.94 0.87 -14.39
C ASN A 66 -5.30 1.10 -12.91
N ASP A 67 -5.98 2.20 -12.57
CA ASP A 67 -6.46 2.43 -11.20
C ASP A 67 -7.61 1.44 -10.87
N VAL A 68 -8.44 1.04 -11.85
CA VAL A 68 -9.42 -0.04 -11.67
C VAL A 68 -8.73 -1.37 -11.36
N PHE A 69 -7.66 -1.72 -12.08
CA PHE A 69 -6.89 -2.94 -11.76
C PHE A 69 -6.24 -2.87 -10.38
N ALA A 70 -5.73 -1.70 -9.98
CA ALA A 70 -5.24 -1.48 -8.62
C ALA A 70 -6.34 -1.76 -7.58
N LEU A 71 -7.57 -1.31 -7.81
CA LEU A 71 -8.70 -1.59 -6.92
C LEU A 71 -9.07 -3.08 -6.85
N LEU A 72 -9.03 -3.80 -7.98
CA LEU A 72 -9.30 -5.24 -7.98
C LEU A 72 -8.28 -6.01 -7.14
N GLU A 73 -7.00 -5.66 -7.26
CA GLU A 73 -5.92 -6.28 -6.48
C GLU A 73 -6.07 -5.99 -4.98
N LEU A 74 -6.43 -4.75 -4.61
CA LEU A 74 -6.69 -4.37 -3.22
C LEU A 74 -7.97 -5.01 -2.68
N SER A 75 -9.02 -5.12 -3.49
CA SER A 75 -10.28 -5.76 -3.10
C SER A 75 -10.09 -7.23 -2.75
N ALA A 76 -9.21 -7.93 -3.47
CA ALA A 76 -8.84 -9.31 -3.14
C ALA A 76 -8.18 -9.38 -1.75
N LEU A 77 -7.25 -8.47 -1.43
CA LEU A 77 -6.62 -8.42 -0.10
C LEU A 77 -7.61 -8.12 1.03
N VAL A 78 -8.57 -7.23 0.77
CA VAL A 78 -9.63 -6.87 1.72
C VAL A 78 -10.53 -8.09 1.97
N LYS A 79 -10.96 -8.77 0.91
CA LYS A 79 -11.81 -9.97 1.01
C LYS A 79 -11.11 -11.12 1.73
N ASP A 80 -9.81 -11.33 1.51
CA ASP A 80 -9.01 -12.31 2.24
C ASP A 80 -8.98 -12.06 3.76
N CYS A 81 -9.20 -10.81 4.19
CA CYS A 81 -9.30 -10.43 5.60
C CYS A 81 -10.71 -10.55 6.17
N SER A 82 -11.69 -10.99 5.37
CA SER A 82 -13.11 -10.96 5.69
C SER A 82 -13.60 -9.54 6.03
N ALA A 83 -13.05 -8.53 5.36
CA ALA A 83 -13.45 -7.13 5.49
C ALA A 83 -14.19 -6.65 4.23
N HIS A 84 -14.80 -5.47 4.31
CA HIS A 84 -15.60 -4.87 3.24
C HIS A 84 -14.98 -3.56 2.75
N ALA A 85 -14.91 -3.37 1.44
CA ALA A 85 -14.37 -2.16 0.82
C ALA A 85 -15.51 -1.24 0.37
N GLN A 86 -15.43 0.03 0.78
CA GLN A 86 -16.24 1.10 0.22
C GLN A 86 -15.37 1.94 -0.72
N ILE A 87 -15.74 1.98 -2.00
CA ILE A 87 -15.06 2.83 -2.98
C ILE A 87 -15.59 4.25 -2.83
N VAL A 88 -14.69 5.20 -2.60
CA VAL A 88 -15.02 6.61 -2.44
C VAL A 88 -14.14 7.46 -3.35
N SER A 89 -14.73 8.51 -3.92
CA SER A 89 -13.95 9.55 -4.59
C SER A 89 -13.21 10.41 -3.55
N HIS A 90 -12.12 11.04 -3.97
CA HIS A 90 -11.25 11.82 -3.08
C HIS A 90 -11.94 12.98 -2.35
N ASP A 91 -13.12 13.44 -2.80
CA ASP A 91 -13.95 14.51 -2.24
C ASP A 91 -15.09 14.01 -1.33
N GLY A 92 -15.50 12.75 -1.50
CA GLY A 92 -16.48 12.06 -0.66
C GLY A 92 -15.88 11.46 0.62
N ALA A 93 -14.54 11.32 0.68
CA ALA A 93 -13.80 10.87 1.86
C ALA A 93 -13.77 11.96 2.96
N ARG A 94 -14.92 12.26 3.56
CA ARG A 94 -15.06 13.19 4.71
C ARG A 94 -14.94 12.49 6.08
N GLN A 95 -14.72 11.18 6.11
CA GLN A 95 -14.56 10.40 7.35
C GLN A 95 -13.20 10.68 8.03
N GLY A 96 -13.17 10.52 9.35
CA GLY A 96 -12.03 10.85 10.20
C GLY A 96 -10.80 9.99 9.89
N PHE A 97 -9.64 10.64 9.76
CA PHE A 97 -8.37 9.95 9.58
C PHE A 97 -8.10 9.02 10.77
N GLY A 98 -7.81 7.75 10.49
CA GLY A 98 -7.50 6.74 11.51
C GLY A 98 -8.69 5.99 12.09
N GLU A 99 -9.93 6.34 11.73
CA GLU A 99 -11.14 5.60 12.15
C GLU A 99 -11.28 4.26 11.41
N ARG A 100 -10.98 4.27 10.11
CA ARG A 100 -11.03 3.11 9.20
C ARG A 100 -9.70 3.00 8.47
N THR A 101 -9.38 1.78 8.05
CA THR A 101 -8.24 1.58 7.15
C THR A 101 -8.57 2.25 5.83
N GLU A 102 -7.64 3.04 5.29
CA GLU A 102 -7.77 3.67 3.98
C GLU A 102 -6.71 3.12 3.04
N PHE A 103 -7.09 2.86 1.78
CA PHE A 103 -6.16 2.63 0.68
C PHE A 103 -6.35 3.77 -0.31
N CYS A 104 -5.40 4.71 -0.31
CA CYS A 104 -5.44 5.90 -1.14
C CYS A 104 -4.60 5.68 -2.40
N VAL A 105 -5.25 5.67 -3.55
CA VAL A 105 -4.65 5.39 -4.86
C VAL A 105 -4.64 6.65 -5.70
N GLY A 106 -3.49 6.98 -6.29
CA GLY A 106 -3.35 8.14 -7.17
C GLY A 106 -2.29 9.13 -6.74
N GLY A 107 -1.97 10.07 -7.63
CA GLY A 107 -1.06 11.18 -7.35
C GLY A 107 -1.78 12.35 -6.66
N PRO A 108 -1.04 13.24 -5.96
CA PRO A 108 -1.62 14.38 -5.25
C PRO A 108 -2.29 15.43 -6.16
N GLY A 109 -1.96 15.45 -7.46
CA GLY A 109 -2.60 16.36 -8.42
C GLY A 109 -4.06 16.00 -8.74
N SER A 110 -4.42 14.71 -8.67
CA SER A 110 -5.75 14.19 -9.01
C SER A 110 -6.51 13.61 -7.81
N ASN A 111 -5.88 13.54 -6.64
CA ASN A 111 -6.46 13.02 -5.41
C ASN A 111 -6.13 13.96 -4.24
N ARG A 112 -7.11 14.79 -3.86
CA ARG A 112 -6.95 15.74 -2.74
C ARG A 112 -6.69 15.05 -1.40
N ARG A 113 -7.25 13.85 -1.19
CA ARG A 113 -7.01 13.05 0.02
C ARG A 113 -5.55 12.57 0.07
N MET A 114 -4.99 12.15 -1.07
CA MET A 114 -3.56 11.83 -1.19
C MET A 114 -2.69 13.04 -0.84
N ALA A 115 -3.00 14.22 -1.40
CA ALA A 115 -2.26 15.45 -1.12
C ALA A 115 -2.24 15.79 0.39
N ALA A 116 -3.39 15.67 1.06
CA ALA A 116 -3.50 15.91 2.50
C ALA A 116 -2.64 14.94 3.34
N HIS A 117 -2.63 13.65 2.97
CA HIS A 117 -1.80 12.64 3.63
C HIS A 117 -0.31 12.90 3.44
N LEU A 118 0.12 13.25 2.23
CA LEU A 118 1.52 13.60 1.96
C LEU A 118 1.95 14.83 2.78
N GLN A 119 1.15 15.90 2.77
CA GLN A 119 1.47 17.12 3.50
C GLN A 119 1.56 16.90 5.01
N SER A 120 0.67 16.09 5.58
CA SER A 120 0.57 15.90 7.02
C SER A 120 1.55 14.87 7.57
N LEU A 121 1.80 13.80 6.82
CA LEU A 121 2.52 12.62 7.32
C LEU A 121 3.90 12.43 6.69
N LEU A 122 4.12 12.98 5.49
CA LEU A 122 5.35 12.83 4.72
C LEU A 122 5.93 14.19 4.27
N PRO A 123 6.27 15.10 5.21
CA PRO A 123 6.77 16.44 4.89
C PRO A 123 8.14 16.44 4.17
N GLY A 124 8.83 15.29 4.14
CA GLY A 124 10.06 15.05 3.39
C GLY A 124 9.84 14.70 1.92
N VAL A 125 8.57 14.58 1.50
CA VAL A 125 8.17 14.24 0.13
C VAL A 125 7.53 15.45 -0.54
N LYS A 126 8.05 15.84 -1.69
CA LYS A 126 7.40 16.75 -2.63
C LYS A 126 7.17 16.06 -3.96
N ILE A 127 6.03 16.32 -4.58
CA ILE A 127 5.71 15.82 -5.91
C ILE A 127 5.33 17.03 -6.74
N ASN A 128 5.99 17.20 -7.88
CA ASN A 128 5.64 18.27 -8.80
C ASN A 128 4.26 17.96 -9.44
N VAL A 129 3.28 18.80 -9.13
CA VAL A 129 1.91 18.72 -9.66
C VAL A 129 1.61 19.84 -10.67
N ASP A 130 2.62 20.64 -11.02
CA ASP A 130 2.45 21.75 -11.95
C ASP A 130 1.97 21.22 -13.31
N PRO A 131 0.97 21.88 -13.92
CA PRO A 131 0.41 21.45 -15.19
C PRO A 131 1.36 21.73 -16.36
N GLU A 132 2.36 22.59 -16.14
CA GLU A 132 3.31 23.00 -17.18
C GLU A 132 4.15 21.81 -17.67
N PRO A 133 4.25 21.61 -18.99
CA PRO A 133 5.15 20.62 -19.55
C PRO A 133 6.59 20.95 -19.18
N GLY A 134 7.30 19.97 -18.62
CA GLY A 134 8.70 20.12 -18.25
C GLY A 134 9.35 18.82 -17.80
N PRO A 135 10.70 18.78 -17.73
CA PRO A 135 11.45 17.58 -17.33
C PRO A 135 11.17 17.16 -15.89
N ASP A 136 10.61 18.06 -15.10
CA ASP A 136 10.32 17.85 -13.69
C ASP A 136 8.83 17.56 -13.42
N ARG A 137 7.99 17.46 -14.47
CA ARG A 137 6.57 17.12 -14.30
C ARG A 137 6.44 15.76 -13.62
N SER A 138 5.63 15.71 -12.56
CA SER A 138 5.45 14.51 -11.73
C SER A 138 6.74 14.00 -11.07
N ALA A 139 7.83 14.76 -11.08
CA ALA A 139 9.06 14.37 -10.41
C ALA A 139 8.84 14.30 -8.90
N PHE A 140 9.38 13.26 -8.28
CA PHE A 140 9.40 13.15 -6.83
C PHE A 140 10.68 13.78 -6.29
N GLN A 141 10.55 14.46 -5.18
CA GLN A 141 11.65 14.82 -4.30
C GLN A 141 11.43 14.10 -2.97
N VAL A 142 12.42 13.33 -2.54
CA VAL A 142 12.41 12.64 -1.24
C VAL A 142 13.69 13.03 -0.51
N GLY A 143 13.58 13.95 0.46
CA GLY A 143 14.74 14.60 1.04
C GLY A 143 15.49 15.45 0.00
N SER A 144 16.78 15.20 -0.17
CA SER A 144 17.62 15.83 -1.20
C SER A 144 17.53 15.14 -2.58
N GLU A 145 17.06 13.90 -2.63
CA GLU A 145 17.07 13.10 -3.85
C GLU A 145 15.88 13.40 -4.74
N ARG A 146 16.11 13.39 -6.06
CA ARG A 146 15.08 13.70 -7.06
C ARG A 146 14.94 12.56 -8.06
N TYR A 147 13.69 12.20 -8.32
CA TYR A 147 13.31 11.09 -9.20
C TYR A 147 12.39 11.62 -10.30
N ARG A 148 12.95 11.81 -11.50
CA ARG A 148 12.21 12.29 -12.67
C ARG A 148 11.39 11.16 -13.29
N LEU A 149 10.30 11.54 -13.95
CA LEU A 149 9.49 10.62 -14.73
C LEU A 149 10.14 10.40 -16.10
N GLU A 150 10.57 9.17 -16.39
CA GLU A 150 10.90 8.72 -17.74
C GLU A 150 9.79 7.78 -18.22
N ALA A 151 8.76 8.36 -18.83
CA ALA A 151 7.51 7.66 -19.14
C ALA A 151 7.77 6.37 -19.96
N GLY A 152 7.29 5.25 -19.45
CA GLY A 152 7.44 3.94 -20.07
C GLY A 152 8.78 3.24 -19.81
N SER A 153 9.79 3.93 -19.27
CA SER A 153 11.16 3.41 -19.04
C SER A 153 11.50 3.29 -17.54
N ALA A 154 11.48 4.40 -16.82
CA ALA A 154 11.80 4.46 -15.39
C ALA A 154 10.80 5.37 -14.69
N GLU A 155 9.92 4.76 -13.92
CA GLU A 155 8.79 5.44 -13.29
C GLU A 155 8.74 5.05 -11.82
N TYR A 156 8.38 5.99 -10.96
CA TYR A 156 8.46 5.80 -9.52
C TYR A 156 7.09 5.81 -8.85
N VAL A 157 6.98 5.06 -7.77
CA VAL A 157 5.79 5.03 -6.91
C VAL A 157 6.18 4.91 -5.45
N LEU A 158 5.52 5.69 -4.61
CA LEU A 158 5.58 5.54 -3.16
C LEU A 158 4.50 4.54 -2.73
N LEU A 159 4.94 3.44 -2.12
CA LEU A 159 4.08 2.53 -1.37
C LEU A 159 4.30 2.80 0.12
N ALA A 160 3.31 3.39 0.77
CA ALA A 160 3.39 3.68 2.20
C ALA A 160 2.32 2.95 3.00
N ARG A 161 2.63 2.65 4.26
CA ARG A 161 1.67 2.35 5.32
C ARG A 161 1.94 3.36 6.43
N LEU A 162 0.95 4.16 6.81
CA LEU A 162 1.10 5.25 7.77
C LEU A 162 0.04 5.14 8.86
N THR A 163 0.41 5.41 10.11
CA THR A 163 -0.50 5.47 11.25
C THR A 163 -0.41 6.83 11.93
N GLY A 164 -1.56 7.49 12.12
CA GLY A 164 -1.66 8.85 12.64
C GLY A 164 -1.50 9.05 14.15
N GLY A 165 -1.36 7.97 14.91
CA GLY A 165 -1.35 8.00 16.37
C GLY A 165 -1.40 6.61 16.97
N GLN A 166 -1.45 6.52 18.30
CA GLN A 166 -1.67 5.26 19.01
C GLN A 166 -3.08 4.73 18.65
N ASP A 167 -3.17 3.44 18.34
CA ASP A 167 -4.40 2.71 17.98
C ASP A 167 -5.15 3.15 16.72
N ALA A 168 -4.61 4.11 15.95
CA ALA A 168 -5.18 4.53 14.67
C ALA A 168 -5.10 3.41 13.61
N ARG A 169 -6.16 3.28 12.80
CA ARG A 169 -6.13 2.44 11.59
C ARG A 169 -5.12 2.98 10.58
N PRO A 170 -4.41 2.09 9.86
CA PRO A 170 -3.42 2.51 8.89
C PRO A 170 -4.06 3.11 7.64
N VAL A 171 -3.35 4.06 7.05
CA VAL A 171 -3.57 4.51 5.67
C VAL A 171 -2.45 3.95 4.81
N PHE A 172 -2.83 3.27 3.74
CA PHE A 172 -1.94 2.84 2.68
C PHE A 172 -1.96 3.86 1.55
N LEU A 173 -0.79 4.32 1.11
CA LEU A 173 -0.64 5.22 -0.03
C LEU A 173 -0.04 4.45 -1.21
N PHE A 174 -0.67 4.58 -2.38
CA PHE A 174 -0.18 4.11 -3.68
C PHE A 174 -0.05 5.34 -4.57
N CYS A 175 1.03 6.10 -4.33
CA CYS A 175 1.24 7.41 -4.92
C CYS A 175 2.27 7.31 -6.03
N GLY A 176 1.79 7.01 -7.23
CA GLY A 176 2.60 6.82 -8.42
C GLY A 176 2.71 8.05 -9.30
N GLN A 177 3.77 8.13 -10.10
CA GLN A 177 3.91 9.16 -11.14
C GLN A 177 2.86 8.98 -12.26
N ARG A 178 2.35 7.76 -12.45
CA ARG A 178 1.30 7.41 -13.44
C ARG A 178 0.35 6.36 -12.89
N ALA A 179 -0.84 6.23 -13.47
CA ALA A 179 -1.81 5.20 -13.08
C ALA A 179 -1.26 3.76 -13.16
N ILE A 180 -0.37 3.45 -14.12
CA ILE A 180 0.26 2.12 -14.18
C ILE A 180 1.17 1.83 -12.97
N THR A 181 1.80 2.86 -12.44
CA THR A 181 2.67 2.72 -11.25
C THR A 181 1.87 2.55 -9.96
N ASN A 182 0.64 3.08 -9.90
CA ASN A 182 -0.30 2.78 -8.80
C ASN A 182 -0.65 1.30 -8.78
N GLN A 183 -1.00 0.73 -9.94
CA GLN A 183 -1.26 -0.70 -10.09
C GLN A 183 -0.04 -1.53 -9.68
N ALA A 184 1.17 -1.14 -10.12
CA ALA A 184 2.40 -1.83 -9.75
C ALA A 184 2.60 -1.87 -8.23
N ALA A 185 2.32 -0.76 -7.51
CA ALA A 185 2.41 -0.73 -6.05
C ALA A 185 1.34 -1.57 -5.35
N SER A 186 0.09 -1.57 -5.84
CA SER A 186 -0.97 -2.44 -5.34
C SER A 186 -0.60 -3.92 -5.47
N ARG A 187 -0.07 -4.29 -6.64
CA ARG A 187 0.43 -5.64 -6.93
C ARG A 187 1.59 -6.00 -6.04
N TYR A 188 2.52 -5.07 -5.85
CA TYR A 188 3.67 -5.26 -4.98
C TYR A 188 3.23 -5.53 -3.54
N LEU A 189 2.29 -4.74 -2.99
CA LEU A 189 1.71 -5.01 -1.67
C LEU A 189 1.05 -6.39 -1.64
N ALA A 190 0.21 -6.72 -2.63
CA ALA A 190 -0.49 -7.99 -2.68
C ALA A 190 0.45 -9.20 -2.66
N ARG A 191 1.53 -9.16 -3.44
CA ARG A 191 2.53 -10.23 -3.51
C ARG A 191 3.47 -10.27 -2.30
N HIS A 192 3.79 -9.12 -1.70
CA HIS A 192 4.85 -9.02 -0.69
C HIS A 192 4.36 -8.72 0.74
N HIS A 193 3.05 -8.64 0.98
CA HIS A 193 2.49 -8.27 2.30
C HIS A 193 3.04 -9.11 3.44
N GLU A 194 3.32 -10.40 3.25
CA GLU A 194 3.90 -11.23 4.31
C GLU A 194 5.34 -10.85 4.64
N ARG A 195 6.15 -10.52 3.63
CA ARG A 195 7.53 -10.02 3.82
C ARG A 195 7.50 -8.65 4.49
N LEU A 196 6.60 -7.77 4.05
CA LEU A 196 6.43 -6.43 4.63
C LEU A 196 5.98 -6.51 6.08
N MET A 197 4.99 -7.35 6.41
CA MET A 197 4.56 -7.63 7.78
C MET A 197 5.71 -8.20 8.63
N ARG A 198 6.53 -9.10 8.07
CA ARG A 198 7.73 -9.63 8.73
C ARG A 198 8.87 -8.63 8.85
N LYS A 199 8.88 -7.51 8.12
CA LYS A 199 9.88 -6.46 8.26
C LYS A 199 9.40 -5.35 9.19
N TYR A 200 8.20 -4.84 8.96
CA TYR A 200 7.67 -3.63 9.57
C TYR A 200 6.69 -3.85 10.72
N ARG A 201 6.15 -5.07 10.89
CA ARG A 201 5.07 -5.34 11.85
C ARG A 201 3.95 -4.32 11.65
N ASN A 202 3.57 -3.60 12.70
CA ASN A 202 2.51 -2.59 12.68
C ASN A 202 3.07 -1.15 12.60
N SER A 203 4.36 -0.98 12.33
CA SER A 203 4.99 0.33 12.19
C SER A 203 4.70 0.95 10.82
N SER A 204 4.77 2.27 10.76
CA SER A 204 4.74 2.99 9.49
C SER A 204 5.95 2.64 8.64
N PHE A 205 5.77 2.61 7.32
CA PHE A 205 6.86 2.51 6.36
C PHE A 205 6.52 3.29 5.09
N VAL A 206 7.56 3.69 4.37
CA VAL A 206 7.49 4.31 3.04
C VAL A 206 8.54 3.67 2.16
N LEU A 207 8.10 2.97 1.11
CA LEU A 207 8.98 2.39 0.11
C LEU A 207 8.94 3.24 -1.15
N LEU A 208 10.11 3.54 -1.68
CA LEU A 208 10.25 4.04 -3.04
C LEU A 208 10.48 2.85 -3.96
N LEU A 209 9.56 2.64 -4.89
CA LEU A 209 9.64 1.58 -5.89
C LEU A 209 9.87 2.20 -7.27
N LYS A 210 10.63 1.50 -8.11
CA LYS A 210 10.84 1.81 -9.52
C LYS A 210 10.14 0.76 -10.36
N VAL A 211 9.22 1.19 -11.21
CA VAL A 211 8.61 0.37 -12.26
C VAL A 211 9.49 0.46 -13.49
N VAL A 212 10.03 -0.68 -13.91
CA VAL A 212 11.03 -0.76 -14.98
C VAL A 212 10.34 -1.13 -16.28
N ASN A 213 10.59 -0.33 -17.30
CA ASN A 213 10.12 -0.51 -18.66
C ASN A 213 8.61 -0.88 -18.71
N SER A 214 7.78 -0.02 -18.12
CA SER A 214 6.34 -0.26 -18.03
C SER A 214 5.65 -0.28 -19.40
N GLN A 215 6.29 0.25 -20.44
CA GLN A 215 5.83 0.14 -21.81
C GLN A 215 5.89 -1.32 -22.32
N ALA A 216 6.94 -2.06 -21.98
CA ALA A 216 7.11 -3.45 -22.39
C ALA A 216 6.46 -4.44 -21.42
N TYR A 217 6.60 -4.23 -20.11
CA TYR A 217 6.23 -5.20 -19.08
C TYR A 217 5.00 -4.81 -18.26
N GLY A 218 4.38 -3.67 -18.56
CA GLY A 218 3.28 -3.15 -17.77
C GLY A 218 3.69 -2.94 -16.30
N PRO A 219 2.85 -3.31 -15.33
CA PRO A 219 3.10 -3.09 -13.89
C PRO A 219 3.93 -4.22 -13.23
N ASP A 220 4.45 -5.20 -13.98
CA ASP A 220 4.98 -6.44 -13.40
C ASP A 220 6.43 -6.37 -12.92
N VAL A 221 7.27 -5.52 -13.53
CA VAL A 221 8.69 -5.41 -13.18
C VAL A 221 8.90 -4.22 -12.26
N VAL A 222 9.09 -4.52 -10.97
CA VAL A 222 9.23 -3.52 -9.90
C VAL A 222 10.49 -3.78 -9.10
N GLU A 223 11.34 -2.76 -9.00
CA GLU A 223 12.55 -2.74 -8.17
C GLU A 223 12.30 -1.91 -6.91
N LEU A 224 12.78 -2.39 -5.75
CA LEU A 224 12.82 -1.59 -4.54
C LEU A 224 14.04 -0.67 -4.60
N VAL A 225 13.82 0.63 -4.78
CA VAL A 225 14.89 1.63 -4.69
C VAL A 225 15.38 1.74 -3.26
N GLY A 226 14.44 1.79 -2.31
CA GLY A 226 14.79 1.83 -0.90
C GLY A 226 13.61 2.02 0.04
N ASP A 227 13.91 1.80 1.32
CA ASP A 227 13.06 2.23 2.43
C ASP A 227 13.40 3.67 2.78
N VAL A 228 12.50 4.59 2.41
CA VAL A 228 12.69 6.03 2.55
C VAL A 228 11.91 6.59 3.75
N THR A 229 11.44 5.73 4.66
CA THR A 229 10.54 6.12 5.77
C THR A 229 11.05 7.32 6.56
N ARG A 230 12.31 7.27 7.02
CA ARG A 230 12.91 8.35 7.82
C ARG A 230 13.01 9.66 7.03
N THR A 231 13.53 9.58 5.80
CA THR A 231 13.71 10.74 4.93
C THR A 231 12.38 11.36 4.53
N ALA A 232 11.36 10.54 4.28
CA ALA A 232 10.03 10.99 3.90
C ALA A 232 9.27 11.65 5.06
N GLN A 233 9.52 11.22 6.31
CA GLN A 233 8.87 11.78 7.51
C GLN A 233 9.58 13.01 8.07
N ALA A 234 10.87 13.20 7.79
CA ALA A 234 11.59 14.39 8.20
C ALA A 234 11.24 15.59 7.29
N PRO A 235 11.00 16.80 7.83
CA PRO A 235 10.80 17.98 7.00
C PRO A 235 11.94 18.19 6.01
N LEU A 236 11.62 18.63 4.80
CA LEU A 236 12.64 18.97 3.80
C LEU A 236 13.61 20.02 4.35
N PRO A 237 14.91 19.94 4.00
CA PRO A 237 15.88 20.97 4.37
C PRO A 237 15.42 22.34 3.89
N THR A 238 15.43 23.33 4.79
CA THR A 238 15.21 24.73 4.40
C THR A 238 16.38 25.15 3.51
N PRO A 239 16.15 25.64 2.28
CA PRO A 239 17.23 26.16 1.46
C PRO A 239 17.87 27.34 2.19
N VAL A 240 19.18 27.25 2.45
CA VAL A 240 19.95 28.35 3.02
C VAL A 240 19.94 29.48 1.99
N PRO A 241 19.50 30.71 2.34
CA PRO A 241 19.56 31.83 1.42
C PRO A 241 21.02 32.05 1.02
N THR A 242 21.35 31.89 -0.26
CA THR A 242 22.63 32.32 -0.80
C THR A 242 22.70 33.84 -0.69
N SER A 243 23.45 34.36 0.28
CA SER A 243 23.74 35.78 0.37
C SER A 243 24.59 36.16 -0.85
N HIS A 244 23.96 36.65 -1.91
CA HIS A 244 24.66 37.38 -2.95
C HIS A 244 25.18 38.68 -2.32
N ARG A 245 26.42 38.62 -1.84
CA ARG A 245 27.17 39.81 -1.46
C ARG A 245 27.50 40.52 -2.77
N ALA A 246 26.72 41.54 -3.11
CA ALA A 246 27.09 42.50 -4.13
C ALA A 246 28.39 43.18 -3.67
N ALA A 247 29.51 42.84 -4.32
CA ALA A 247 30.70 43.66 -4.25
C ALA A 247 30.45 44.87 -5.17
N GLY A 248 30.49 46.06 -4.55
CA GLY A 248 30.43 47.34 -5.25
C GLY A 248 31.76 47.73 -5.88
#